data_AF-A0A2N1QL50-F1
#
_entry.id   AF-A0A2N1QL50-F1
#
_cell.length_a   1.000
_cell.length_b   1.000
_cell.length_c   1.000
_cell.angle_alpha   90.00
_cell.angle_beta   90.00
_cell.angle_gamma   90.00
#
_symmetry.space_group_name_H-M   'P 1'
#
loop_
_entity.id
_entity.type
_entity.pdbx_description
1 polymer ?
#
loop_
_entity_poly.entity_id
_entity_poly.type
_entity_poly.pdbx_seq_one_letter_code
_entity_poly.pdbx_strand_id
1 'polypeptide(L)'
;LLNELLGLSLPFGLLKGKGNYACRSRAEEVFEGGEGRQGYLSHRDGGSSSRTVEEWLRTTTTGDLSELSLPPNSPSVAGIAASSRSCRGFRCPRRGECFVQRVLREAREWRVIVANYHLFFSYLLGAGKPFPAPFDLLICDEAHHLAEAARSSMTVSVSDDDVVRLLRSRVFTDTLGRLEKSGRGVQNAAALSAEIRQESARFFELLDVLLPGRKENITVRNEEMLRQQRILSGKMLELYNVFVPLVSDDETPDVSEDGGLSSWMEECGRIRRSLAWCAEVEKYPSWAYWKSERSLLSAPVSPGEELSSGFFTSSAEKMVFISATLALGGKTDFWERETGIHPNRLFISGSPFDLEQQMEILVVDTGLDVMNPSYDDTVCRIVEKLVEANGGSTLVLLASHRLLG
;
A
#
# COMPACT_ATOMS: atom_id res chain seq x y z
N LEU A 1 -14.88 3.81 27.40
CA LEU A 1 -15.98 3.18 26.65
C LEU A 1 -15.95 1.65 26.64
N LEU A 2 -15.03 0.95 25.96
CA LEU A 2 -15.08 -0.53 25.87
C LEU A 2 -15.00 -1.23 27.24
N ASN A 3 -14.06 -0.82 28.09
CA ASN A 3 -13.92 -1.35 29.46
C ASN A 3 -15.11 -1.00 30.37
N GLU A 4 -15.75 0.16 30.13
CA GLU A 4 -16.95 0.57 30.88
C GLU A 4 -18.18 -0.23 30.45
N LEU A 5 -18.35 -0.46 29.14
CA LEU A 5 -19.45 -1.24 28.58
C LEU A 5 -19.40 -2.72 29.00
N LEU A 6 -18.20 -3.28 29.08
CA LEU A 6 -18.01 -4.69 29.42
C LEU A 6 -17.82 -4.93 30.92
N GLY A 7 -17.58 -3.89 31.73
CA GLY A 7 -17.23 -4.04 33.15
C GLY A 7 -15.93 -4.83 33.36
N LEU A 8 -15.03 -4.84 32.36
CA LEU A 8 -13.78 -5.58 32.38
C LEU A 8 -12.59 -4.62 32.25
N SER A 9 -11.47 -4.96 32.89
CA SER A 9 -10.18 -4.31 32.63
C SER A 9 -9.43 -5.08 31.55
N LEU A 10 -9.76 -4.82 30.28
CA LEU A 10 -9.05 -5.40 29.15
C LEU A 10 -8.06 -4.35 28.61
N PRO A 11 -6.75 -4.65 28.52
CA PRO A 11 -5.84 -3.80 27.76
C PRO A 11 -6.18 -3.95 26.27
N PHE A 12 -6.40 -2.83 25.59
CA PHE A 12 -6.73 -2.81 24.17
C PHE A 12 -5.97 -1.68 23.48
N GLY A 13 -5.79 -1.81 22.17
CA GLY A 13 -5.14 -0.76 21.38
C GLY A 13 -5.37 -0.90 19.88
N LEU A 14 -5.03 0.19 19.18
CA LEU A 14 -5.10 0.28 17.72
C LEU A 14 -3.70 0.07 17.13
N LEU A 15 -3.57 -0.95 16.29
CA LEU A 15 -2.34 -1.21 15.56
C LEU A 15 -2.50 -0.78 14.09
N LYS A 16 -1.72 0.22 13.68
CA LYS A 16 -1.73 0.74 12.31
C LYS A 16 -0.53 0.22 11.50
N GLY A 17 -0.58 0.38 10.18
CA GLY A 17 0.58 0.11 9.33
C GLY A 17 1.75 1.05 9.61
N LYS A 18 2.98 0.58 9.39
CA LYS A 18 4.22 1.34 9.69
C LYS A 18 4.20 2.77 9.11
N GLY A 19 3.64 2.95 7.92
CA GLY A 19 3.49 4.26 7.25
C GLY A 19 2.67 5.28 8.01
N ASN A 20 1.91 4.88 9.03
CA ASN A 20 1.15 5.79 9.89
C ASN A 20 1.95 6.27 11.10
N TYR A 21 3.17 5.80 11.29
CA TYR A 21 4.04 6.22 12.38
C TYR A 21 5.23 7.00 11.85
N ALA A 22 5.68 7.99 12.61
CA ALA A 22 6.89 8.73 12.28
C ALA A 22 8.16 7.88 12.45
N CYS A 23 9.17 8.17 11.64
CA CYS A 23 10.49 7.58 11.72
C CYS A 23 11.51 8.66 12.08
N ARG A 24 12.06 8.60 13.31
CA ARG A 24 13.06 9.56 13.79
C ARG A 24 14.29 9.64 12.88
N SER A 25 14.78 8.50 12.40
CA SER A 25 15.92 8.46 11.47
C SER A 25 15.64 9.18 10.15
N ARG A 26 14.43 9.03 9.59
CA ARG A 26 14.05 9.76 8.36
C ARG A 26 13.83 11.24 8.63
N ALA A 27 13.25 11.58 9.78
CA ALA A 27 13.08 12.97 10.18
C ALA A 27 14.44 13.67 10.31
N GLU A 28 15.40 13.05 11.00
CA GLU A 28 16.79 13.54 11.09
C GLU A 28 17.42 13.72 9.70
N GLU A 29 17.31 12.75 8.79
CA GLU A 29 17.81 12.89 7.41
C GLU A 29 17.19 14.07 6.66
N VAL A 30 15.89 14.31 6.87
CA VAL A 30 15.17 15.43 6.25
C VAL A 30 15.58 16.77 6.87
N PHE A 31 15.91 16.81 8.17
CA PHE A 31 16.34 18.02 8.88
C PHE A 31 17.83 18.34 8.68
N GLU A 32 18.71 17.33 8.62
CA GLU A 32 20.17 17.48 8.47
C GLU A 32 20.61 17.88 7.06
N GLY A 33 19.79 17.67 6.02
CA GLY A 33 20.09 18.07 4.64
C GLY A 33 20.16 19.60 4.39
N GLY A 34 20.28 20.39 5.45
CA GLY A 34 20.02 21.84 5.53
C GLY A 34 21.19 22.79 5.26
N GLU A 35 22.25 22.38 4.55
CA GLU A 35 23.23 23.31 3.97
C GLU A 35 23.46 22.98 2.49
N GLY A 36 22.68 23.61 1.60
CA GLY A 36 22.95 23.61 0.16
C GLY A 36 22.12 22.65 -0.72
N ARG A 37 21.26 21.80 -0.15
CA ARG A 37 20.24 21.07 -0.90
C ARG A 37 18.87 21.62 -0.50
N GLN A 38 18.11 22.15 -1.46
CA GLN A 38 16.72 22.56 -1.23
C GLN A 38 15.96 21.37 -0.63
N GLY A 39 15.76 21.37 0.68
CA GLY A 39 15.03 20.33 1.37
C GLY A 39 13.62 20.25 0.81
N TYR A 40 13.12 19.04 0.62
CA TYR A 40 11.76 18.74 0.13
C TYR A 40 10.65 19.49 0.90
N LEU A 41 10.97 19.97 2.10
CA LEU A 41 10.12 20.77 2.99
C LEU A 41 9.98 22.26 2.60
N SER A 42 10.63 22.71 1.52
CA SER A 42 10.59 24.11 1.05
C SER A 42 9.61 24.36 -0.09
N HIS A 43 8.89 23.34 -0.58
CA HIS A 43 7.90 23.51 -1.63
C HIS A 43 6.56 24.01 -1.05
N ARG A 44 6.41 25.35 -1.09
CA ARG A 44 5.18 26.18 -1.02
C ARG A 44 4.74 26.78 0.32
N ASP A 45 5.20 26.32 1.49
CA ASP A 45 4.66 26.79 2.79
C ASP A 45 5.62 27.60 3.68
N GLY A 46 6.78 28.03 3.16
CA GLY A 46 7.71 28.90 3.89
C GLY A 46 8.35 28.30 5.15
N GLY A 47 8.37 26.97 5.30
CA GLY A 47 9.00 26.27 6.43
C GLY A 47 8.15 26.18 7.72
N SER A 48 6.89 26.63 7.68
CA SER A 48 5.95 26.51 8.80
C SER A 48 5.64 25.05 9.17
N SER A 49 5.34 24.21 8.17
CA SER A 49 5.07 22.78 8.35
C SER A 49 6.26 22.01 8.93
N SER A 50 7.50 22.41 8.60
CA SER A 50 8.72 21.80 9.15
C SER A 50 8.86 22.00 10.66
N ARG A 51 8.58 23.21 11.16
CA ARG A 51 8.67 23.53 12.59
C ARG A 51 7.60 22.80 13.40
N THR A 52 6.36 22.77 12.89
CA THR A 52 5.26 22.02 13.50
C THR A 52 5.61 20.53 13.64
N VAL A 53 6.18 19.94 12.59
CA VAL A 53 6.62 18.54 12.62
C VAL A 53 7.75 18.30 13.62
N GLU A 54 8.75 19.18 13.68
CA GLU A 54 9.86 19.04 14.63
C GLU A 54 9.41 19.16 16.09
N GLU A 55 8.56 20.14 16.40
CA GLU A 55 8.00 20.34 17.73
C GLU A 55 7.11 19.16 18.16
N TRP A 56 6.28 18.66 17.23
CA TRP A 56 5.47 17.46 17.47
C TRP A 56 6.34 16.23 17.70
N LEU A 57 7.41 16.00 16.92
CA LEU A 57 8.31 14.85 17.10
C LEU A 57 9.00 14.83 18.48
N ARG A 58 9.24 16.00 19.08
CA ARG A 58 9.82 16.13 20.42
C ARG A 58 8.81 15.83 21.54
N THR A 59 7.52 16.05 21.28
CA THR A 59 6.46 15.99 22.30
C THR A 59 5.59 14.73 22.20
N THR A 60 5.45 14.15 21.01
CA THR A 60 4.57 12.98 20.80
C THR A 60 5.05 11.76 21.57
N THR A 61 4.11 11.17 22.30
CA THR A 61 4.32 9.95 23.05
C THR A 61 3.96 8.72 22.25
N THR A 62 3.31 8.78 21.09
CA THR A 62 2.92 7.62 20.27
C THR A 62 3.66 7.59 18.94
N GLY A 63 3.93 8.77 18.37
CA GLY A 63 4.47 8.95 17.01
C GLY A 63 3.46 8.69 15.91
N ASP A 64 2.16 8.68 16.22
CA ASP A 64 1.08 8.47 15.24
C ASP A 64 0.85 9.73 14.40
N LEU A 65 1.03 9.61 13.08
CA LEU A 65 0.94 10.74 12.15
C LEU A 65 -0.48 11.34 12.09
N SER A 66 -1.53 10.62 12.54
CA SER A 66 -2.86 11.22 12.65
C SER A 66 -2.99 12.27 13.76
N GLU A 67 -2.01 12.37 14.66
CA GLU A 67 -1.93 13.47 15.64
C GLU A 67 -1.53 14.80 14.99
N LEU A 68 -0.90 14.76 13.81
CA LEU A 68 -0.57 15.96 13.06
C LEU A 68 -1.82 16.46 12.34
N SER A 69 -2.20 17.72 12.60
CA SER A 69 -3.24 18.44 11.85
C SER A 69 -2.78 18.87 10.45
N LEU A 70 -2.08 17.99 9.73
CA LEU A 70 -1.63 18.19 8.36
C LEU A 70 -2.42 17.26 7.42
N PRO A 71 -2.63 17.66 6.15
CA PRO A 71 -3.23 16.77 5.17
C PRO A 71 -2.40 15.47 5.03
N PRO A 72 -3.04 14.28 4.94
CA PRO A 72 -2.32 13.00 4.82
C PRO A 72 -1.35 12.94 3.63
N ASN A 73 -1.68 13.65 2.55
CA ASN A 73 -0.86 13.74 1.33
C ASN A 73 0.20 14.86 1.38
N SER A 74 0.44 15.45 2.55
CA SER A 74 1.50 16.45 2.70
C SER A 74 2.87 15.80 2.45
N PRO A 75 3.71 16.38 1.57
CA PRO A 75 5.08 15.91 1.36
C PRO A 75 5.89 15.82 2.66
N SER A 76 5.62 16.69 3.63
CA SER A 76 6.27 16.71 4.94
C SER A 76 5.96 15.46 5.76
N VAL A 77 4.69 15.02 5.77
CA VAL A 77 4.25 13.79 6.46
C VAL A 77 4.83 12.55 5.77
N ALA A 78 4.80 12.50 4.44
CA ALA A 78 5.39 11.41 3.65
C ALA A 78 6.92 11.30 3.82
N GLY A 79 7.59 12.44 4.04
CA GLY A 79 9.03 12.53 4.27
C GLY A 79 9.48 11.86 5.56
N ILE A 80 8.70 12.02 6.63
CA ILE A 80 9.02 11.49 7.98
C ILE A 80 8.40 10.12 8.28
N ALA A 81 7.40 9.68 7.52
CA ALA A 81 6.70 8.42 7.76
C ALA A 81 7.63 7.19 7.69
N ALA A 82 7.43 6.20 8.57
CA ALA A 82 8.19 4.97 8.52
C ALA A 82 7.80 4.14 7.29
N SER A 83 8.79 3.78 6.48
CA SER A 83 8.56 3.00 5.26
C SER A 83 8.56 1.50 5.57
N SER A 84 7.62 0.74 4.99
CA SER A 84 7.70 -0.72 5.01
C SER A 84 8.87 -1.25 4.16
N ARG A 85 9.32 -0.47 3.15
CA ARG A 85 10.32 -0.88 2.16
C ARG A 85 11.75 -0.51 2.54
N SER A 86 11.96 0.63 3.21
CA SER A 86 13.30 1.13 3.57
C SER A 86 13.61 1.11 5.07
N CYS A 87 12.74 0.52 5.89
CA CYS A 87 12.99 0.40 7.33
C CYS A 87 14.07 -0.64 7.62
N ARG A 88 15.16 -0.19 8.28
CA ARG A 88 16.29 -1.05 8.70
C ARG A 88 15.99 -2.01 9.86
N GLY A 89 14.77 -1.97 10.42
CA GLY A 89 14.33 -2.88 11.48
C GLY A 89 15.25 -2.87 12.71
N PHE A 90 15.71 -4.06 13.13
CA PHE A 90 16.58 -4.24 14.29
C PHE A 90 17.99 -3.63 14.15
N ARG A 91 18.42 -3.36 12.91
CA ARG A 91 19.70 -2.70 12.58
C ARG A 91 19.58 -1.17 12.57
N CYS A 92 18.42 -0.60 12.88
CA CYS A 92 18.23 0.85 12.92
C CYS A 92 19.00 1.48 14.11
N PRO A 93 19.82 2.52 13.91
CA PRO A 93 20.53 3.21 14.99
C PRO A 93 19.59 3.77 16.07
N ARG A 94 18.42 4.27 15.65
CA ARG A 94 17.38 4.84 16.52
C ARG A 94 16.35 3.80 17.00
N ARG A 95 16.68 2.50 17.03
CA ARG A 95 15.72 1.43 17.43
C ARG A 95 15.15 1.60 18.84
N GLY A 96 15.92 2.17 19.77
CA GLY A 96 15.50 2.38 21.16
C GLY A 96 14.35 3.38 21.31
N GLU A 97 14.26 4.36 20.40
CA GLU A 97 13.24 5.41 20.37
C GLU A 97 12.25 5.21 19.21
N CYS A 98 12.20 4.02 18.62
CA CYS A 98 11.37 3.75 17.46
C CYS A 98 9.91 3.54 17.86
N PHE A 99 9.06 4.49 17.47
CA PHE A 99 7.61 4.46 17.67
C PHE A 99 6.97 3.13 17.22
N VAL A 100 7.35 2.64 16.03
CA VAL A 100 6.87 1.35 15.50
C VAL A 100 7.28 0.18 16.39
N GLN A 101 8.53 0.11 16.86
CA GLN A 101 8.99 -1.00 17.70
C GLN A 101 8.32 -0.98 19.07
N ARG A 102 8.06 0.21 19.61
CA ARG A 102 7.38 0.37 20.89
C ARG A 102 5.92 -0.07 20.81
N VAL A 103 5.14 0.40 19.82
CA VAL A 103 3.73 -0.02 19.68
C VAL A 103 3.62 -1.52 19.40
N LEU A 104 4.56 -2.12 18.66
CA LEU A 104 4.60 -3.57 18.46
C LEU A 104 4.91 -4.35 19.74
N ARG A 105 5.66 -3.76 20.69
CA ARG A 105 5.91 -4.35 22.00
C ARG A 105 4.68 -4.23 22.89
N GLU A 106 4.05 -3.06 22.92
CA GLU A 106 2.81 -2.82 23.67
C GLU A 106 1.67 -3.70 23.16
N ALA A 107 1.55 -3.89 21.85
CA ALA A 107 0.53 -4.72 21.23
C ALA A 107 0.57 -6.19 21.66
N ARG A 108 1.71 -6.69 22.15
CA ARG A 108 1.82 -8.06 22.70
C ARG A 108 1.13 -8.23 24.06
N GLU A 109 0.95 -7.13 24.79
CA GLU A 109 0.29 -7.12 26.10
C GLU A 109 -1.21 -6.82 25.97
N TRP A 110 -1.68 -6.46 24.78
CA TRP A 110 -3.09 -6.16 24.54
C TRP A 110 -3.90 -7.44 24.42
N ARG A 111 -5.08 -7.46 25.06
CA ARG A 111 -6.07 -8.54 24.93
C ARG A 111 -7.02 -8.31 23.76
N VAL A 112 -7.15 -7.06 23.30
CA VAL A 112 -7.92 -6.71 22.10
C VAL A 112 -7.07 -5.80 21.22
N ILE A 113 -6.85 -6.23 19.99
CA ILE A 113 -6.10 -5.46 18.98
C ILE A 113 -7.05 -5.12 17.85
N VAL A 114 -7.20 -3.84 17.58
CA VAL A 114 -7.92 -3.37 16.39
C VAL A 114 -6.89 -3.08 15.30
N ALA A 115 -7.06 -3.64 14.13
CA ALA A 115 -6.18 -3.46 12.98
C ALA A 115 -6.99 -3.39 11.67
N ASN A 116 -6.45 -2.70 10.68
CA ASN A 116 -7.02 -2.69 9.33
C ASN A 116 -6.61 -3.96 8.56
N TYR A 117 -7.48 -4.47 7.68
CA TYR A 117 -7.19 -5.58 6.76
C TYR A 117 -5.86 -5.44 6.02
N HIS A 118 -5.51 -4.26 5.50
CA HIS A 118 -4.23 -4.07 4.81
C HIS A 118 -3.03 -4.36 5.70
N LEU A 119 -3.11 -4.01 6.99
CA LEU A 119 -2.06 -4.36 7.93
C LEU A 119 -2.00 -5.87 8.15
N PHE A 120 -3.16 -6.49 8.42
CA PHE A 120 -3.25 -7.92 8.66
C PHE A 120 -2.69 -8.73 7.47
N PHE A 121 -3.14 -8.42 6.25
CA PHE A 121 -2.69 -9.07 5.02
C PHE A 121 -1.22 -8.83 4.69
N SER A 122 -0.65 -7.68 5.10
CA SER A 122 0.78 -7.46 4.92
C SER A 122 1.66 -8.47 5.69
N TYR A 123 1.12 -9.04 6.79
CA TYR A 123 1.77 -10.13 7.52
C TYR A 123 1.36 -11.49 6.96
N LEU A 124 0.05 -11.71 6.78
CA LEU A 124 -0.51 -12.99 6.35
C LEU A 124 0.04 -13.46 4.99
N LEU A 125 0.07 -12.54 4.02
CA LEU A 125 0.49 -12.79 2.64
C LEU A 125 1.95 -12.35 2.40
N GLY A 126 2.59 -11.77 3.42
CA GLY A 126 4.00 -11.40 3.40
C GLY A 126 4.91 -12.63 3.47
N ALA A 127 6.23 -12.42 3.37
CA ALA A 127 7.26 -13.47 3.34
C ALA A 127 7.41 -14.23 4.68
N GLY A 128 6.37 -14.93 5.13
CA GLY A 128 6.37 -15.86 6.25
C GLY A 128 6.50 -15.23 7.65
N LYS A 129 6.12 -13.97 7.81
CA LYS A 129 6.15 -13.31 9.13
C LYS A 129 4.79 -13.43 9.81
N PRO A 130 4.69 -14.06 10.98
CA PRO A 130 3.44 -14.05 11.72
C PRO A 130 3.07 -12.62 12.11
N PHE A 131 1.78 -12.40 12.33
CA PHE A 131 1.30 -11.15 12.92
C PHE A 131 2.05 -10.88 14.24
N PRO A 132 2.40 -9.63 14.54
CA PRO A 132 3.35 -9.30 15.61
C PRO A 132 2.87 -9.60 17.04
N ALA A 133 1.58 -9.87 17.22
CA ALA A 133 0.97 -10.24 18.48
C ALA A 133 0.21 -11.58 18.32
N PRO A 134 0.27 -12.48 19.31
CA PRO A 134 -0.52 -13.71 19.27
C PRO A 134 -2.01 -13.39 19.41
N PHE A 135 -2.86 -14.18 18.76
CA PHE A 135 -4.30 -14.10 18.89
C PHE A 135 -4.93 -15.47 18.66
N ASP A 136 -5.97 -15.77 19.44
CA ASP A 136 -6.74 -17.02 19.36
C ASP A 136 -8.08 -16.81 18.61
N LEU A 137 -8.58 -15.56 18.61
CA LEU A 137 -9.84 -15.17 17.98
C LEU A 137 -9.60 -14.02 17.00
N LEU A 138 -10.06 -14.19 15.77
CA LEU A 138 -10.05 -13.14 14.74
C LEU A 138 -11.48 -12.74 14.39
N ILE A 139 -11.77 -11.45 14.52
CA ILE A 139 -13.05 -10.86 14.12
C ILE A 139 -12.80 -9.97 12.91
N CYS A 140 -13.41 -10.35 11.79
CA CYS A 140 -13.36 -9.63 10.53
C CYS A 140 -14.66 -8.84 10.37
N ASP A 141 -14.61 -7.56 10.73
CA ASP A 141 -15.72 -6.63 10.54
C ASP A 141 -15.76 -6.11 9.10
N GLU A 142 -16.96 -5.83 8.59
CA GLU A 142 -17.21 -5.60 7.17
C GLU A 142 -16.52 -6.61 6.24
N ALA A 143 -16.71 -7.90 6.55
CA ALA A 143 -16.07 -9.01 5.85
C ALA A 143 -16.35 -9.05 4.33
N HIS A 144 -17.34 -8.30 3.82
CA HIS A 144 -17.54 -8.16 2.37
C HIS A 144 -16.36 -7.47 1.66
N HIS A 145 -15.57 -6.65 2.36
CA HIS A 145 -14.36 -6.01 1.82
C HIS A 145 -13.12 -6.92 1.85
N LEU A 146 -13.21 -8.13 2.45
CA LEU A 146 -12.05 -8.99 2.70
C LEU A 146 -11.30 -9.35 1.41
N ALA A 147 -12.03 -9.77 0.38
CA ALA A 147 -11.46 -10.15 -0.91
C ALA A 147 -10.77 -8.97 -1.59
N GLU A 148 -11.39 -7.78 -1.58
CA GLU A 148 -10.80 -6.58 -2.18
C GLU A 148 -9.53 -6.14 -1.45
N ALA A 149 -9.56 -6.14 -0.11
CA ALA A 149 -8.40 -5.77 0.70
C ALA A 149 -7.23 -6.75 0.52
N ALA A 150 -7.51 -8.04 0.36
CA ALA A 150 -6.50 -9.05 0.03
C ALA A 150 -5.91 -8.82 -1.37
N ARG A 151 -6.77 -8.66 -2.39
CA ARG A 151 -6.37 -8.39 -3.78
C ARG A 151 -5.48 -7.15 -3.87
N SER A 152 -5.85 -6.08 -3.17
CA SER A 152 -5.05 -4.86 -3.06
C SER A 152 -3.68 -5.11 -2.41
N SER A 153 -3.63 -5.93 -1.35
CA SER A 153 -2.37 -6.28 -0.67
C SER A 153 -1.46 -7.18 -1.51
N MET A 154 -2.02 -7.99 -2.40
CA MET A 154 -1.31 -8.85 -3.35
C MET A 154 -0.91 -8.12 -4.64
N THR A 155 -1.38 -6.89 -4.83
CA THR A 155 -1.11 -6.13 -6.05
C THR A 155 0.39 -5.85 -6.14
N VAL A 156 1.00 -6.37 -7.20
CA VAL A 156 2.37 -6.08 -7.58
C VAL A 156 2.36 -4.82 -8.42
N SER A 157 3.18 -3.84 -8.05
CA SER A 157 3.35 -2.61 -8.82
C SER A 157 4.81 -2.25 -9.00
N VAL A 158 5.11 -1.66 -10.15
CA VAL A 158 6.41 -1.09 -10.48
C VAL A 158 6.23 0.17 -11.31
N SER A 159 6.99 1.20 -10.98
CA SER A 159 6.96 2.50 -11.63
C SER A 159 8.37 3.02 -11.90
N ASP A 160 8.46 4.03 -12.77
CA ASP A 160 9.72 4.74 -13.02
C ASP A 160 10.25 5.40 -11.74
N ASP A 161 9.35 5.93 -10.90
CA ASP A 161 9.71 6.54 -9.61
C ASP A 161 10.39 5.54 -8.67
N ASP A 162 9.98 4.27 -8.67
CA ASP A 162 10.62 3.26 -7.83
C ASP A 162 12.11 3.08 -8.18
N VAL A 163 12.45 3.07 -9.48
CA VAL A 163 13.83 2.96 -9.96
C VAL A 163 14.62 4.24 -9.64
N VAL A 164 14.03 5.41 -9.91
CA VAL A 164 14.65 6.70 -9.63
C VAL A 164 14.92 6.87 -8.13
N ARG A 165 13.97 6.50 -7.28
CA ARG A 165 14.09 6.56 -5.82
C ARG A 165 15.15 5.61 -5.29
N LEU A 166 15.23 4.38 -5.81
CA LEU A 166 16.29 3.42 -5.47
C LEU A 166 17.68 4.02 -5.73
N LEU A 167 17.89 4.60 -6.90
CA LEU A 167 19.17 5.18 -7.33
C LEU A 167 19.47 6.57 -6.74
N ARG A 168 18.52 7.19 -6.03
CA ARG A 168 18.71 8.45 -5.28
C ARG A 168 18.81 8.23 -3.77
N SER A 169 18.66 6.99 -3.31
CA SER A 169 18.75 6.69 -1.88
C SER A 169 20.12 7.04 -1.31
N ARG A 170 20.16 7.52 -0.07
CA ARG A 170 21.41 7.87 0.63
C ARG A 170 22.36 6.68 0.75
N VAL A 171 21.81 5.49 1.00
CA VAL A 171 22.57 4.23 1.03
C VAL A 171 23.36 4.04 -0.27
N PHE A 172 22.71 4.27 -1.42
CA PHE A 172 23.36 4.17 -2.72
C PHE A 172 24.47 5.23 -2.89
N THR A 173 24.18 6.50 -2.59
CA THR A 173 25.16 7.59 -2.75
C THR A 173 26.37 7.43 -1.83
N ASP A 174 26.15 7.00 -0.59
CA ASP A 174 27.22 6.81 0.39
C ASP A 174 28.08 5.60 0.01
N THR A 175 27.47 4.52 -0.49
CA THR A 175 28.19 3.34 -0.98
C THR A 175 29.01 3.67 -2.22
N LEU A 176 28.47 4.48 -3.15
CA LEU A 176 29.20 4.97 -4.32
C LEU A 176 30.43 5.78 -3.90
N GLY A 177 30.28 6.69 -2.94
CA GLY A 177 31.38 7.49 -2.39
C GLY A 177 32.45 6.65 -1.65
N ARG A 178 32.08 5.49 -1.08
CA ARG A 178 33.04 4.54 -0.51
C ARG A 178 33.84 3.84 -1.60
N LEU A 179 33.16 3.33 -2.63
CA LEU A 179 33.80 2.71 -3.79
C LEU A 179 34.76 3.69 -4.49
N GLU A 180 34.37 4.98 -4.59
CA GLU A 180 35.22 6.07 -5.07
C GLU A 180 36.56 6.14 -4.36
N LYS A 181 36.53 6.09 -3.02
CA LYS A 181 37.74 6.13 -2.18
C LYS A 181 38.56 4.85 -2.26
N SER A 182 37.92 3.70 -2.49
CA SER A 182 38.59 2.41 -2.61
C SER A 182 39.22 2.15 -4.00
N GLY A 183 38.97 3.01 -4.99
CA GLY A 183 39.49 2.86 -6.36
C GLY A 183 38.95 1.63 -7.12
N ARG A 184 37.96 0.92 -6.55
CA ARG A 184 37.35 -0.29 -7.12
C ARG A 184 36.01 0.07 -7.77
N GLY A 185 35.82 -0.24 -9.05
CA GLY A 185 34.49 -0.31 -9.68
C GLY A 185 33.69 1.00 -9.84
N VAL A 186 34.29 2.15 -9.52
CA VAL A 186 33.67 3.50 -9.49
C VAL A 186 33.02 3.90 -10.80
N GLN A 187 33.80 3.83 -11.88
CA GLN A 187 33.33 4.20 -13.21
C GLN A 187 32.21 3.28 -13.69
N ASN A 188 32.19 2.03 -13.21
CA ASN A 188 31.19 1.04 -13.56
C ASN A 188 29.87 1.33 -12.84
N ALA A 189 29.87 1.55 -11.52
CA ALA A 189 28.64 1.75 -10.75
C ALA A 189 27.91 3.07 -11.11
N ALA A 190 28.64 4.18 -11.26
CA ALA A 190 28.05 5.48 -11.61
C ALA A 190 27.51 5.47 -13.05
N ALA A 191 28.25 4.92 -14.01
CA ALA A 191 27.80 4.78 -15.39
C ALA A 191 26.57 3.85 -15.48
N LEU A 192 26.61 2.68 -14.83
CA LEU A 192 25.46 1.76 -14.75
C LEU A 192 24.23 2.46 -14.16
N SER A 193 24.38 3.30 -13.13
CA SER A 193 23.24 4.03 -12.57
C SER A 193 22.62 5.02 -13.55
N ALA A 194 23.43 5.71 -14.37
CA ALA A 194 22.94 6.62 -15.39
C ALA A 194 22.25 5.84 -16.52
N GLU A 195 22.83 4.72 -16.93
CA GLU A 195 22.23 3.82 -17.92
C GLU A 195 20.91 3.22 -17.44
N ILE A 196 20.82 2.75 -16.20
CA ILE A 196 19.56 2.22 -15.63
C ILE A 196 18.47 3.29 -15.65
N ARG A 197 18.79 4.55 -15.34
CA ARG A 197 17.80 5.65 -15.43
C ARG A 197 17.34 5.87 -16.87
N GLN A 198 18.26 5.81 -17.83
CA GLN A 198 17.92 5.96 -19.24
C GLN A 198 17.04 4.81 -19.75
N GLU A 199 17.39 3.57 -19.42
CA GLU A 199 16.58 2.40 -19.83
C GLU A 199 15.24 2.34 -19.10
N SER A 200 15.16 2.80 -17.84
CA SER A 200 13.89 2.98 -17.12
C SER A 200 12.99 3.98 -17.84
N ALA A 201 13.50 5.17 -18.14
CA ALA A 201 12.74 6.18 -18.88
C ALA A 201 12.24 5.63 -20.22
N ARG A 202 13.12 4.96 -21.00
CA ARG A 202 12.75 4.32 -22.28
C ARG A 202 11.67 3.27 -22.13
N PHE A 203 11.75 2.41 -21.11
CA PHE A 203 10.75 1.38 -20.86
C PHE A 203 9.37 2.00 -20.58
N PHE A 204 9.29 3.00 -19.71
CA PHE A 204 8.02 3.64 -19.37
C PHE A 204 7.51 4.59 -20.46
N GLU A 205 8.37 5.16 -21.29
CA GLU A 205 7.98 5.85 -22.53
C GLU A 205 7.42 4.88 -23.58
N LEU A 206 8.06 3.72 -23.77
CA LEU A 206 7.52 2.65 -24.62
C LEU A 206 6.15 2.21 -24.13
N LEU A 207 5.98 2.07 -22.81
CA LEU A 207 4.70 1.73 -22.20
C LEU A 207 3.60 2.76 -22.54
N ASP A 208 3.92 4.05 -22.52
CA ASP A 208 3.00 5.13 -22.93
C ASP A 208 2.67 5.09 -24.43
N VAL A 209 3.59 4.61 -25.28
CA VAL A 209 3.34 4.44 -26.72
C VAL A 209 2.48 3.21 -27.00
N LEU A 210 2.76 2.09 -26.35
CA LEU A 210 2.02 0.84 -26.54
C LEU A 210 0.60 0.90 -25.96
N LEU A 211 0.42 1.66 -24.89
CA LEU A 211 -0.84 1.81 -24.15
C LEU A 211 -1.07 3.31 -23.89
N PRO A 212 -1.64 4.08 -24.84
CA PRO A 212 -1.76 5.55 -24.75
C PRO A 212 -2.76 6.05 -23.69
N GLY A 213 -3.70 5.21 -23.28
CA GLY A 213 -4.67 5.47 -22.23
C GLY A 213 -4.03 5.59 -20.85
N ARG A 214 -4.74 6.29 -19.95
CA ARG A 214 -4.32 6.43 -18.54
C ARG A 214 -4.42 5.11 -17.78
N LYS A 215 -5.40 4.28 -18.10
CA LYS A 215 -5.60 2.95 -17.52
C LYS A 215 -5.99 1.98 -18.63
N GLU A 216 -5.15 0.99 -18.88
CA GLU A 216 -5.37 0.00 -19.94
C GLU A 216 -4.92 -1.38 -19.51
N ASN A 217 -5.72 -2.39 -19.83
CA ASN A 217 -5.43 -3.79 -19.51
C ASN A 217 -4.46 -4.39 -20.52
N ILE A 218 -3.54 -5.21 -20.02
CA ILE A 218 -2.57 -5.97 -20.80
C ILE A 218 -3.01 -7.43 -20.73
N THR A 219 -3.56 -7.93 -21.84
CA THR A 219 -4.09 -9.30 -21.93
C THR A 219 -3.19 -10.23 -22.75
N VAL A 220 -2.21 -9.67 -23.47
CA VAL A 220 -1.31 -10.41 -24.35
C VAL A 220 0.12 -9.95 -24.10
N ARG A 221 1.05 -10.91 -24.15
CA ARG A 221 2.48 -10.67 -24.06
C ARG A 221 2.97 -9.81 -25.23
N ASN A 222 3.76 -8.78 -24.93
CA ASN A 222 4.37 -7.91 -25.92
C ASN A 222 5.90 -8.13 -25.97
N GLU A 223 6.43 -8.54 -27.12
CA GLU A 223 7.86 -8.86 -27.29
C GLU A 223 8.78 -7.65 -27.11
N GLU A 224 8.38 -6.46 -27.56
CA GLU A 224 9.20 -5.26 -27.42
C GLU A 224 9.23 -4.80 -25.96
N MET A 225 8.09 -4.84 -25.26
CA MET A 225 8.03 -4.58 -23.81
C MET A 225 8.94 -5.56 -23.05
N LEU A 226 8.88 -6.85 -23.36
CA LEU A 226 9.75 -7.87 -22.76
C LEU A 226 11.23 -7.63 -23.04
N ARG A 227 11.58 -7.28 -24.28
CA ARG A 227 12.95 -6.97 -24.66
C ARG A 227 13.50 -5.81 -23.84
N GLN A 228 12.76 -4.70 -23.75
CA GLN A 228 13.17 -3.55 -22.94
C GLN A 228 13.23 -3.88 -21.44
N GLN A 229 12.26 -4.64 -20.93
CA GLN A 229 12.28 -5.12 -19.54
C GLN A 229 13.54 -5.93 -19.23
N ARG A 230 13.97 -6.83 -20.13
CA ARG A 230 15.17 -7.65 -19.97
C ARG A 230 16.44 -6.81 -19.97
N ILE A 231 16.53 -5.80 -20.84
CA ILE A 231 17.66 -4.86 -20.87
C ILE A 231 17.78 -4.14 -19.52
N LEU A 232 16.70 -3.51 -19.06
CA LEU A 232 16.67 -2.80 -17.77
C LEU A 232 16.99 -3.75 -16.61
N SER A 233 16.37 -4.92 -16.58
CA SER A 233 16.59 -5.92 -15.53
C SER A 233 18.03 -6.46 -15.51
N GLY A 234 18.64 -6.60 -16.68
CA GLY A 234 20.05 -6.99 -16.83
C GLY A 234 20.98 -5.94 -16.22
N LYS A 235 20.82 -4.67 -16.58
CA LYS A 235 21.62 -3.57 -16.00
C LYS A 235 21.44 -3.43 -14.50
N MET A 236 20.22 -3.60 -13.99
CA MET A 236 19.96 -3.63 -12.54
C MET A 236 20.66 -4.80 -11.85
N LEU A 237 20.73 -5.97 -12.49
CA LEU A 237 21.45 -7.13 -11.98
C LEU A 237 22.97 -6.92 -11.98
N GLU A 238 23.51 -6.28 -13.03
CA GLU A 238 24.92 -5.88 -13.07
C GLU A 238 25.25 -4.95 -11.90
N LEU A 239 24.44 -3.91 -11.67
CA LEU A 239 24.61 -3.01 -10.53
C LEU A 239 24.49 -3.75 -9.19
N TYR A 240 23.53 -4.66 -9.06
CA TYR A 240 23.38 -5.51 -7.88
C TYR A 240 24.66 -6.30 -7.59
N ASN A 241 25.24 -6.93 -8.61
CA ASN A 241 26.46 -7.72 -8.50
C ASN A 241 27.71 -6.90 -8.13
N VAL A 242 27.75 -5.61 -8.48
CA VAL A 242 28.83 -4.71 -8.03
C VAL A 242 28.83 -4.55 -6.50
N PHE A 243 27.66 -4.60 -5.85
CA PHE A 243 27.54 -4.41 -4.41
C PHE A 243 27.54 -5.72 -3.60
N VAL A 244 27.35 -6.87 -4.24
CA VAL A 244 27.41 -8.19 -3.56
C VAL A 244 28.70 -8.36 -2.73
N PRO A 245 29.91 -8.10 -3.27
CA PRO A 245 31.15 -8.29 -2.51
C PRO A 245 31.22 -7.44 -1.23
N LEU A 246 30.60 -6.25 -1.24
CA LEU A 246 30.60 -5.32 -0.11
C LEU A 246 29.74 -5.79 1.06
N VAL A 247 28.78 -6.68 0.82
CA VAL A 247 27.95 -7.28 1.86
C VAL A 247 28.59 -8.56 2.43
N SER A 248 29.49 -9.19 1.67
CA SER A 248 30.15 -10.44 2.06
C SER A 248 31.54 -10.29 2.68
N ASP A 249 32.17 -9.11 2.59
CA ASP A 249 33.45 -8.83 3.26
C ASP A 249 33.20 -8.55 4.77
N ASP A 250 33.12 -9.62 5.57
CA ASP A 250 32.94 -9.65 7.04
C ASP A 250 34.13 -9.04 7.85
N GLU A 251 35.13 -8.41 7.22
CA GLU A 251 36.36 -7.96 7.89
C GLU A 251 36.28 -6.57 8.56
N THR A 252 35.15 -5.84 8.45
CA THR A 252 34.96 -4.58 9.20
C THR A 252 33.88 -4.73 10.28
N PRO A 253 34.22 -4.69 11.58
CA PRO A 253 33.29 -4.93 12.69
C PRO A 253 32.43 -3.70 13.02
N ASP A 254 31.89 -3.00 12.02
CA ASP A 254 30.91 -1.92 12.25
C ASP A 254 29.51 -2.37 11.79
N VAL A 255 28.94 -3.26 12.62
CA VAL A 255 27.67 -3.99 12.46
C VAL A 255 26.44 -3.08 12.32
N SER A 256 26.61 -1.76 12.34
CA SER A 256 25.53 -0.76 12.28
C SER A 256 25.18 -0.28 10.86
N GLU A 257 26.08 -0.38 9.89
CA GLU A 257 25.90 0.24 8.56
C GLU A 257 25.44 -0.72 7.44
N ASP A 258 25.78 -2.01 7.51
CA ASP A 258 25.50 -3.01 6.46
C ASP A 258 24.01 -3.36 6.31
N GLY A 259 23.21 -3.03 7.32
CA GLY A 259 21.75 -3.13 7.26
C GLY A 259 21.11 -2.24 6.20
N GLY A 260 21.72 -1.09 5.90
CA GLY A 260 21.26 -0.20 4.85
C GLY A 260 21.42 -0.82 3.46
N LEU A 261 22.63 -1.32 3.16
CA LEU A 261 22.96 -1.89 1.86
C LEU A 261 22.18 -3.18 1.59
N SER A 262 22.02 -4.04 2.61
CA SER A 262 21.18 -5.25 2.50
C SER A 262 19.74 -4.92 2.12
N SER A 263 19.13 -3.93 2.78
CA SER A 263 17.77 -3.47 2.47
C SER A 263 17.66 -2.84 1.08
N TRP A 264 18.68 -2.09 0.66
CA TRP A 264 18.74 -1.55 -0.70
C TRP A 264 18.82 -2.65 -1.76
N MET A 265 19.62 -3.69 -1.52
CA MET A 265 19.75 -4.85 -2.41
C MET A 265 18.45 -5.65 -2.50
N GLU A 266 17.74 -5.84 -1.39
CA GLU A 266 16.41 -6.45 -1.37
C GLU A 266 15.40 -5.66 -2.22
N GLU A 267 15.39 -4.33 -2.10
CA GLU A 267 14.51 -3.45 -2.88
C GLU A 267 14.86 -3.45 -4.38
N CYS A 268 16.16 -3.44 -4.72
CA CYS A 268 16.62 -3.59 -6.11
C CYS A 268 16.12 -4.91 -6.72
N GLY A 269 16.30 -6.02 -6.00
CA GLY A 269 15.81 -7.33 -6.42
C GLY A 269 14.28 -7.39 -6.53
N ARG A 270 13.54 -6.72 -5.63
CA ARG A 270 12.09 -6.62 -5.68
C ARG A 270 11.63 -5.88 -6.93
N ILE A 271 12.17 -4.69 -7.21
CA ILE A 271 11.82 -3.90 -8.41
C ILE A 271 12.04 -4.73 -9.67
N ARG A 272 13.19 -5.41 -9.77
CA ARG A 272 13.52 -6.29 -10.91
C ARG A 272 12.50 -7.42 -11.09
N ARG A 273 12.13 -8.12 -10.01
CA ARG A 273 11.12 -9.19 -10.04
C ARG A 273 9.73 -8.67 -10.39
N SER A 274 9.31 -7.53 -9.82
CA SER A 274 8.02 -6.91 -10.11
C SER A 274 7.93 -6.47 -11.58
N LEU A 275 9.00 -5.92 -12.14
CA LEU A 275 9.08 -5.56 -13.55
C LEU A 275 8.98 -6.77 -14.48
N ALA A 276 9.72 -7.83 -14.19
CA ALA A 276 9.63 -9.08 -14.95
C ALA A 276 8.20 -9.66 -14.90
N TRP A 277 7.66 -9.82 -13.69
CA TRP A 277 6.31 -10.33 -13.46
C TRP A 277 5.25 -9.58 -14.25
N CYS A 278 5.24 -8.25 -14.15
CA CYS A 278 4.22 -7.43 -14.83
C CYS A 278 4.37 -7.41 -16.35
N ALA A 279 5.59 -7.56 -16.88
CA ALA A 279 5.85 -7.54 -18.32
C ALA A 279 5.64 -8.92 -19.00
N GLU A 280 5.82 -10.01 -18.27
CA GLU A 280 5.71 -11.38 -18.79
C GLU A 280 4.26 -11.82 -19.02
N VAL A 281 3.32 -11.34 -18.19
CA VAL A 281 1.87 -11.60 -18.33
C VAL A 281 1.55 -13.12 -18.31
N GLU A 282 2.42 -13.93 -17.69
CA GLU A 282 2.37 -15.40 -17.76
C GLU A 282 1.13 -16.01 -17.09
N LYS A 283 0.57 -15.35 -16.07
CA LYS A 283 -0.58 -15.87 -15.31
C LYS A 283 -1.92 -15.34 -15.81
N TYR A 284 -1.98 -14.66 -16.95
CA TYR A 284 -3.26 -14.28 -17.52
C TYR A 284 -4.05 -15.54 -17.98
N PRO A 285 -5.36 -15.67 -17.70
CA PRO A 285 -6.27 -14.68 -17.10
C PRO A 285 -6.49 -14.82 -15.59
N SER A 286 -5.81 -15.72 -14.87
CA SER A 286 -5.98 -15.82 -13.40
C SER A 286 -5.42 -14.60 -12.66
N TRP A 287 -4.48 -13.89 -13.28
CA TRP A 287 -4.02 -12.57 -12.87
C TRP A 287 -4.34 -11.53 -13.94
N ALA A 288 -4.81 -10.37 -13.50
CA ALA A 288 -4.98 -9.19 -14.33
C ALA A 288 -3.67 -8.39 -14.35
N TYR A 289 -3.35 -7.83 -15.52
CA TYR A 289 -2.20 -6.96 -15.73
C TYR A 289 -2.70 -5.68 -16.38
N TRP A 290 -2.25 -4.52 -15.92
CA TRP A 290 -2.66 -3.24 -16.48
C TRP A 290 -1.60 -2.16 -16.30
N LYS A 291 -1.63 -1.19 -17.20
CA LYS A 291 -0.96 0.10 -17.02
C LYS A 291 -1.90 1.01 -16.22
N SER A 292 -1.35 1.76 -15.27
CA SER A 292 -2.01 2.91 -14.66
C SER A 292 -1.02 4.06 -14.56
N GLU A 293 -1.29 5.16 -15.25
CA GLU A 293 -0.34 6.26 -15.43
C GLU A 293 1.03 5.72 -15.89
N ARG A 294 2.14 6.11 -15.24
CA ARG A 294 3.49 5.59 -15.54
C ARG A 294 3.89 4.41 -14.66
N SER A 295 2.94 3.50 -14.41
CA SER A 295 3.15 2.29 -13.60
C SER A 295 2.57 1.06 -14.29
N LEU A 296 3.23 -0.08 -14.09
CA LEU A 296 2.71 -1.40 -14.39
C LEU A 296 2.22 -2.06 -13.12
N LEU A 297 1.03 -2.65 -13.18
CA LEU A 297 0.39 -3.30 -12.06
C LEU A 297 -0.11 -4.69 -12.46
N SER A 298 -0.13 -5.58 -11.47
CA SER A 298 -0.70 -6.91 -11.59
C SER A 298 -1.35 -7.34 -10.28
N ALA A 299 -2.52 -7.97 -10.36
CA ALA A 299 -3.25 -8.47 -9.20
C ALA A 299 -4.03 -9.74 -9.57
N PRO A 300 -4.28 -10.65 -8.60
CA PRO A 300 -5.07 -11.85 -8.86
C PRO A 300 -6.52 -11.44 -9.16
N VAL A 301 -7.16 -12.14 -10.11
CA VAL A 301 -8.58 -11.92 -10.41
C VAL A 301 -9.45 -12.37 -9.23
N SER A 302 -9.11 -13.48 -8.59
CA SER A 302 -9.69 -13.92 -7.32
C SER A 302 -8.57 -14.26 -6.33
N PRO A 303 -8.53 -13.65 -5.13
CA PRO A 303 -7.52 -13.93 -4.11
C PRO A 303 -7.87 -15.14 -3.22
N GLY A 304 -8.90 -15.93 -3.58
CA GLY A 304 -9.48 -16.92 -2.67
C GLY A 304 -8.55 -18.05 -2.23
N GLU A 305 -7.65 -18.51 -3.11
CA GLU A 305 -6.70 -19.58 -2.77
C GLU A 305 -5.63 -19.10 -1.77
N GLU A 306 -5.09 -17.91 -2.00
CA GLU A 306 -4.07 -17.31 -1.12
C GLU A 306 -4.68 -16.83 0.20
N LEU A 307 -5.93 -16.34 0.17
CA LEU A 307 -6.65 -15.99 1.38
C LEU A 307 -6.91 -17.22 2.24
N SER A 308 -7.57 -18.23 1.70
CA SER A 308 -7.91 -19.44 2.44
C SER A 308 -6.66 -20.07 3.04
N SER A 309 -5.59 -20.27 2.25
CA SER A 309 -4.32 -20.80 2.76
C SER A 309 -3.67 -19.90 3.82
N GLY A 310 -3.69 -18.58 3.65
CA GLY A 310 -3.21 -17.62 4.66
C GLY A 310 -3.96 -17.75 5.97
N PHE A 311 -5.29 -17.74 5.94
CA PHE A 311 -6.12 -17.88 7.14
C PHE A 311 -5.96 -19.24 7.81
N PHE A 312 -5.86 -20.34 7.05
CA PHE A 312 -5.61 -21.69 7.59
C PHE A 312 -4.23 -21.86 8.22
N THR A 313 -3.25 -21.06 7.80
CA THR A 313 -1.91 -21.03 8.42
C THR A 313 -1.79 -20.03 9.55
N SER A 314 -2.82 -19.21 9.79
CA SER A 314 -2.87 -18.27 10.90
C SER A 314 -3.01 -18.99 12.25
N SER A 315 -2.62 -18.32 13.34
CA SER A 315 -2.72 -18.86 14.70
C SER A 315 -4.13 -18.83 15.28
N ALA A 316 -5.13 -18.26 14.58
CA ALA A 316 -6.48 -18.15 15.11
C ALA A 316 -7.15 -19.53 15.21
N GLU A 317 -7.63 -19.86 16.41
CA GLU A 317 -8.48 -21.03 16.64
C GLU A 317 -9.91 -20.79 16.14
N LYS A 318 -10.38 -19.54 16.21
CA LYS A 318 -11.73 -19.14 15.80
C LYS A 318 -11.70 -17.87 14.95
N MET A 319 -12.53 -17.88 13.92
CA MET A 319 -12.71 -16.74 13.02
C MET A 319 -14.20 -16.40 12.94
N VAL A 320 -14.52 -15.11 13.05
CA VAL A 320 -15.88 -14.59 12.96
C VAL A 320 -15.89 -13.51 11.88
N PHE A 321 -16.73 -13.71 10.87
CA PHE A 321 -16.91 -12.76 9.77
C PHE A 321 -18.26 -12.07 9.95
N ILE A 322 -18.25 -10.74 10.05
CA ILE A 322 -19.44 -9.93 10.33
C ILE A 322 -19.57 -8.91 9.21
N SER A 323 -20.76 -8.79 8.65
CA SER A 323 -21.14 -7.65 7.80
C SER A 323 -22.65 -7.63 7.57
N ALA A 324 -23.20 -6.43 7.37
CA ALA A 324 -24.60 -6.24 7.02
C ALA A 324 -24.97 -6.78 5.62
N THR A 325 -23.99 -6.88 4.71
CA THR A 325 -24.21 -7.17 3.28
C THR A 325 -23.55 -8.47 2.81
N LEU A 326 -23.13 -9.34 3.73
CA LEU A 326 -22.42 -10.57 3.40
C LEU A 326 -23.27 -11.59 2.63
N ALA A 327 -24.54 -11.72 3.02
CA ALA A 327 -25.46 -12.73 2.51
C ALA A 327 -26.45 -12.12 1.51
N LEU A 328 -26.14 -12.17 0.22
CA LEU A 328 -27.05 -11.74 -0.84
C LEU A 328 -28.13 -12.81 -1.04
N GLY A 329 -29.40 -12.42 -0.86
CA GLY A 329 -30.52 -13.36 -1.00
C GLY A 329 -30.51 -14.51 0.02
N GLY A 330 -29.92 -14.28 1.20
CA GLY A 330 -29.84 -15.28 2.26
C GLY A 330 -28.74 -16.32 2.09
N LYS A 331 -27.86 -16.17 1.10
CA LYS A 331 -26.74 -17.09 0.82
C LYS A 331 -25.40 -16.34 0.79
N THR A 332 -24.34 -17.05 1.17
CA THR A 332 -22.95 -16.55 1.19
C THR A 332 -22.12 -16.98 -0.02
N ASP A 333 -22.72 -17.69 -1.00
CA ASP A 333 -22.04 -18.29 -2.16
C ASP A 333 -21.06 -17.35 -2.88
N PHE A 334 -21.43 -16.07 -3.05
CA PHE A 334 -20.57 -15.07 -3.70
C PHE A 334 -19.32 -14.79 -2.87
N TRP A 335 -19.49 -14.55 -1.57
CA TRP A 335 -18.40 -14.24 -0.65
C TRP A 335 -17.46 -15.44 -0.47
N GLU A 336 -18.02 -16.64 -0.34
CA GLU A 336 -17.24 -17.87 -0.22
C GLU A 336 -16.39 -18.11 -1.47
N ARG A 337 -16.93 -17.84 -2.67
CA ARG A 337 -16.17 -17.96 -3.92
C ARG A 337 -15.05 -16.93 -4.05
N GLU A 338 -15.28 -15.68 -3.64
CA GLU A 338 -14.26 -14.62 -3.72
C GLU A 338 -13.15 -14.79 -2.68
N THR A 339 -13.47 -15.36 -1.51
CA THR A 339 -12.52 -15.49 -0.39
C THR A 339 -11.92 -16.89 -0.26
N GLY A 340 -12.54 -17.91 -0.85
CA GLY A 340 -12.19 -19.32 -0.64
C GLY A 340 -12.50 -19.83 0.77
N ILE A 341 -13.19 -19.04 1.59
CA ILE A 341 -13.50 -19.38 2.99
C ILE A 341 -14.91 -19.95 3.07
N HIS A 342 -15.04 -21.15 3.63
CA HIS A 342 -16.33 -21.82 3.83
C HIS A 342 -16.70 -21.84 5.33
N PRO A 343 -17.67 -21.02 5.78
CA PRO A 343 -18.03 -20.95 7.19
C PRO A 343 -18.79 -22.20 7.65
N ASN A 344 -18.37 -22.80 8.76
CA ASN A 344 -19.07 -23.95 9.35
C ASN A 344 -20.40 -23.57 10.02
N ARG A 345 -20.61 -22.28 10.30
CA ARG A 345 -21.82 -21.73 10.92
C ARG A 345 -22.19 -20.43 10.23
N LEU A 346 -23.46 -20.30 9.89
CA LEU A 346 -24.04 -19.09 9.32
C LEU A 346 -25.15 -18.59 10.25
N PHE A 347 -25.15 -17.29 10.53
CA PHE A 347 -26.21 -16.61 11.23
C PHE A 347 -26.59 -15.35 10.45
N ILE A 348 -27.85 -15.25 10.06
CA ILE A 348 -28.39 -14.09 9.35
C ILE A 348 -29.41 -13.45 10.29
N SER A 349 -29.08 -12.24 10.76
CA SER A 349 -30.04 -11.41 11.49
C SER A 349 -30.95 -10.70 10.49
N GLY A 350 -32.24 -10.62 10.81
CA GLY A 350 -33.16 -9.72 10.10
C GLY A 350 -32.83 -8.26 10.37
N SER A 351 -33.40 -7.37 9.55
CA SER A 351 -33.40 -5.93 9.82
C SER A 351 -34.23 -5.63 11.07
N PRO A 352 -33.73 -4.82 12.02
CA PRO A 352 -34.54 -4.34 13.14
C PRO A 352 -35.53 -3.22 12.74
N PHE A 353 -35.45 -2.74 11.49
CA PHE A 353 -36.22 -1.61 10.97
C PHE A 353 -37.53 -2.04 10.30
N ASP A 354 -38.57 -1.23 10.47
CA ASP A 354 -39.86 -1.39 9.79
C ASP A 354 -39.79 -0.72 8.41
N LEU A 355 -39.14 -1.41 7.47
CA LEU A 355 -38.88 -0.87 6.14
C LEU A 355 -40.15 -0.54 5.37
N GLU A 356 -41.27 -1.23 5.63
CA GLU A 356 -42.56 -0.95 4.98
C GLU A 356 -43.10 0.44 5.34
N GLN A 357 -42.85 0.91 6.57
CA GLN A 357 -43.27 2.25 7.01
C GLN A 357 -42.17 3.30 6.85
N GLN A 358 -40.91 2.89 6.79
CA GLN A 358 -39.75 3.80 6.82
C GLN A 358 -39.11 4.06 5.46
N MET A 359 -39.43 3.26 4.44
CA MET A 359 -38.80 3.36 3.12
C MET A 359 -39.83 3.20 1.99
N GLU A 360 -39.80 4.14 1.05
CA GLU A 360 -40.47 4.01 -0.25
C GLU A 360 -39.41 3.85 -1.35
N ILE A 361 -39.59 2.85 -2.22
CA ILE A 361 -38.72 2.65 -3.39
C ILE A 361 -39.45 3.14 -4.63
N LEU A 362 -38.94 4.20 -5.24
CA LEU A 362 -39.41 4.70 -6.53
C LEU A 362 -38.47 4.24 -7.65
N VAL A 363 -38.99 3.47 -8.60
CA VAL A 363 -38.27 3.07 -9.82
C VAL A 363 -38.74 3.95 -10.97
N VAL A 364 -37.86 4.79 -11.50
CA VAL A 364 -38.16 5.68 -12.62
C VAL A 364 -37.57 5.10 -13.91
N ASP A 365 -38.43 4.68 -14.83
CA ASP A 365 -38.02 4.29 -16.18
C ASP A 365 -37.88 5.55 -17.05
N THR A 366 -36.65 5.85 -17.47
CA THR A 366 -36.37 6.98 -18.35
C THR A 366 -36.72 6.69 -19.81
N GLY A 367 -36.87 5.42 -20.20
CA GLY A 367 -37.01 4.99 -21.58
C GLY A 367 -35.77 5.27 -22.46
N LEU A 368 -34.64 5.66 -21.85
CA LEU A 368 -33.41 6.04 -22.54
C LEU A 368 -32.28 5.06 -22.20
N ASP A 369 -31.52 4.68 -23.23
CA ASP A 369 -30.24 3.98 -23.04
C ASP A 369 -29.20 4.91 -22.40
N VAL A 370 -28.31 4.38 -21.56
CA VAL A 370 -27.26 5.13 -20.86
C VAL A 370 -26.29 5.84 -21.82
N MET A 371 -26.17 5.34 -23.05
CA MET A 371 -25.36 5.92 -24.12
C MET A 371 -26.11 7.00 -24.93
N ASN A 372 -27.41 7.20 -24.66
CA ASN A 372 -28.17 8.25 -25.32
C ASN A 372 -27.66 9.63 -24.89
N PRO A 373 -27.38 10.57 -25.82
CA PRO A 373 -26.92 11.91 -25.48
C PRO A 373 -27.85 12.69 -24.54
N SER A 374 -29.15 12.40 -24.54
CA SER A 374 -30.15 13.03 -23.67
C SER A 374 -30.38 12.29 -22.34
N TYR A 375 -29.68 11.17 -22.09
CA TYR A 375 -29.82 10.41 -20.85
C TYR A 375 -29.39 11.26 -19.64
N ASP A 376 -28.20 11.86 -19.72
CA ASP A 376 -27.61 12.63 -18.63
C ASP A 376 -28.53 13.81 -18.24
N ASP A 377 -28.98 14.62 -19.20
CA ASP A 377 -29.91 15.72 -18.97
C ASP A 377 -31.24 15.25 -18.36
N THR A 378 -31.79 14.13 -18.84
CA THR A 378 -33.05 13.56 -18.34
C THR A 378 -32.90 13.11 -16.88
N VAL A 379 -31.82 12.40 -16.56
CA VAL A 379 -31.53 11.93 -15.20
C VAL A 379 -31.32 13.12 -14.26
N CYS A 380 -30.57 14.14 -14.67
CA CYS A 380 -30.37 15.34 -13.85
C CYS A 380 -31.69 16.02 -13.48
N ARG A 381 -32.61 16.19 -14.45
CA ARG A 381 -33.95 16.77 -14.17
C ARG A 381 -34.81 15.89 -13.26
N ILE A 382 -34.70 14.56 -13.38
CA ILE A 382 -35.41 13.63 -12.49
C ILE A 382 -34.86 13.77 -11.07
N VAL A 383 -33.54 13.75 -10.91
CA VAL A 383 -32.88 13.90 -9.61
C VAL A 383 -33.25 15.24 -8.97
N GLU A 384 -33.19 16.34 -9.72
CA GLU A 384 -33.58 17.68 -9.25
C GLU A 384 -35.01 17.68 -8.69
N LYS A 385 -35.98 17.15 -9.45
CA LYS A 385 -37.37 17.04 -8.99
C LYS A 385 -37.53 16.18 -7.74
N LEU A 386 -36.80 15.07 -7.63
CA LEU A 386 -36.88 14.18 -6.47
C LEU A 386 -36.24 14.82 -5.23
N VAL A 387 -35.13 15.53 -5.40
CA VAL A 387 -34.47 16.27 -4.32
C VAL A 387 -35.39 17.38 -3.80
N GLU A 388 -36.00 18.15 -4.70
CA GLU A 388 -36.98 19.20 -4.34
C GLU A 388 -38.20 18.62 -3.61
N ALA A 389 -38.72 17.48 -4.09
CA ALA A 389 -39.87 16.81 -3.47
C ALA A 389 -39.55 16.20 -2.09
N ASN A 390 -38.32 15.71 -1.88
CA ASN A 390 -37.90 15.10 -0.61
C ASN A 390 -37.84 16.13 0.53
N GLY A 391 -37.45 17.38 0.25
CA GLY A 391 -37.43 18.47 1.24
C GLY A 391 -36.44 18.30 2.41
N GLY A 392 -35.59 17.27 2.38
CA GLY A 392 -34.60 16.95 3.40
C GLY A 392 -33.20 16.72 2.82
N SER A 393 -32.29 16.23 3.66
CA SER A 393 -30.94 15.85 3.20
C SER A 393 -31.03 14.69 2.20
N THR A 394 -30.40 14.88 1.04
CA THR A 394 -30.43 13.89 -0.05
C THR A 394 -29.01 13.51 -0.43
N LEU A 395 -28.76 12.19 -0.55
CA LEU A 395 -27.51 11.64 -1.09
C LEU A 395 -27.77 11.11 -2.49
N VAL A 396 -27.01 11.60 -3.47
CA VAL A 396 -27.09 11.13 -4.86
C VAL A 396 -25.85 10.27 -5.14
N LEU A 397 -26.07 8.98 -5.44
CA LEU A 397 -25.02 8.03 -5.80
C LEU A 397 -24.97 7.87 -7.33
N LEU A 398 -23.83 8.19 -7.92
CA LEU A 398 -23.61 8.16 -9.37
C LEU A 398 -22.60 7.06 -9.72
N ALA A 399 -22.87 6.29 -10.77
CA ALA A 399 -21.96 5.24 -11.24
C ALA A 399 -20.74 5.80 -11.99
N SER A 400 -20.73 7.10 -12.32
CA SER A 400 -19.65 7.75 -13.08
C SER A 400 -19.52 9.22 -12.72
N HIS A 401 -18.27 9.71 -12.66
CA HIS A 401 -17.97 11.13 -12.52
C HIS A 401 -18.43 11.99 -13.70
N ARG A 402 -18.78 11.39 -14.86
CA ARG A 402 -19.35 12.12 -16.00
C ARG A 402 -20.59 12.92 -15.60
N LEU A 403 -21.42 12.36 -14.72
CA LEU A 403 -22.68 12.95 -14.28
C LEU A 403 -22.52 14.03 -13.18
N LEU A 404 -21.29 14.29 -12.71
CA LEU A 404 -20.98 15.34 -11.72
C LEU A 404 -20.62 16.68 -12.37
N GLY A 405 -20.32 16.69 -13.67
CA GLY A 405 -19.71 17.81 -14.39
C GLY A 405 -20.69 18.81 -14.97
#